data_AF-B2YHZ1-F1
#
_entry.id   AF-B2YHZ1-F1
#
_cell.length_a   1.000
_cell.length_b   1.000
_cell.length_c   1.000
_cell.angle_alpha   90.00
_cell.angle_beta   90.00
_cell.angle_gamma   90.00
#
_symmetry.space_group_name_H-M   'P 1'
#
loop_
_entity.id
_entity.type
_entity.pdbx_description
1 polymer ?
#
loop_
_entity_poly.entity_id
_entity_poly.type
_entity_poly.pdbx_seq_one_letter_code
_entity_poly.pdbx_strand_id
1 'polypeptide(L)'
;MGIDIRHKNDRKVRRKAPKSQDIYLRLLVKLYRFLARRTNAKFNKIVLKRLFMSKSNRPPLSLSRLVRKMKLKGREDKITVVVGTITDDIRITDIPKLKVCALRLTSGARARILKSGGKIITFDQLALRAPK
;
A
#
# COMPACT_ATOMS: atom_id res chain seq x y z
N MET A 1 -4.27 -11.10 48.34
CA MET A 1 -4.06 -12.30 47.49
C MET A 1 -3.24 -11.90 46.27
N GLY A 2 -2.06 -12.49 46.09
CA GLY A 2 -1.31 -12.36 44.84
C GLY A 2 -1.86 -13.32 43.79
N ILE A 3 -2.01 -12.86 42.55
CA ILE A 3 -2.44 -13.70 41.42
C ILE A 3 -1.16 -14.17 40.71
N ASP A 4 -0.88 -15.47 40.74
CA ASP A 4 0.24 -16.07 40.02
C ASP A 4 -0.09 -16.19 38.52
N ILE A 5 0.24 -15.14 37.77
CA ILE A 5 0.09 -15.09 36.32
C ILE A 5 1.44 -14.90 35.63
N ARG A 6 1.61 -15.56 34.48
CA ARG A 6 2.82 -15.47 33.66
C ARG A 6 2.81 -14.21 32.79
N HIS A 7 3.53 -13.18 33.23
CA HIS A 7 3.62 -11.87 32.54
C HIS A 7 4.57 -11.83 31.32
N LYS A 8 5.22 -12.93 30.95
CA LYS A 8 6.31 -12.96 29.94
C LYS A 8 5.88 -12.40 28.57
N ASN A 9 4.62 -12.59 28.17
CA ASN A 9 4.13 -12.28 26.82
C ASN A 9 3.10 -11.14 26.77
N ASP A 10 2.90 -10.42 27.87
CA ASP A 10 1.89 -9.35 27.93
C ASP A 10 2.23 -8.22 26.96
N ARG A 11 3.52 -7.92 26.82
CA ARG A 11 4.00 -6.93 25.87
C ARG A 11 4.04 -7.50 24.44
N LYS A 12 2.98 -7.23 23.68
CA LYS A 12 2.93 -7.56 22.25
C LYS A 12 3.88 -6.67 21.43
N VAL A 13 4.87 -7.28 20.80
CA VAL A 13 5.84 -6.60 19.92
C VAL A 13 5.20 -6.31 18.56
N ARG A 14 4.73 -5.08 18.38
CA ARG A 14 4.17 -4.59 17.11
C ARG A 14 4.39 -3.09 16.95
N ARG A 15 4.54 -2.64 15.71
CA ARG A 15 4.64 -1.21 15.41
C ARG A 15 3.27 -0.55 15.51
N LYS A 16 3.19 0.52 16.31
CA LYS A 16 1.99 1.38 16.44
C LYS A 16 2.12 2.70 15.65
N ALA A 17 3.31 2.99 15.14
CA ALA A 17 3.65 4.19 14.38
C ALA A 17 4.82 3.87 13.42
N PRO A 18 5.02 4.64 12.34
CA PRO A 18 6.21 4.50 11.52
C PRO A 18 7.45 4.96 12.30
N LYS A 19 8.58 4.25 12.15
CA LYS A 19 9.88 4.68 12.72
C LYS A 19 10.46 5.87 11.95
N SER A 20 10.05 6.07 10.69
CA SER A 20 10.52 7.16 9.82
C SER A 20 10.07 8.53 10.35
N GLN A 21 10.93 9.54 10.19
CA GLN A 21 10.63 10.94 10.48
C GLN A 21 10.05 11.70 9.27
N ASP A 22 9.96 11.06 8.11
CA ASP A 22 9.37 11.63 6.89
C ASP A 22 7.95 12.17 7.14
N ILE A 23 7.79 13.47 6.89
CA ILE A 23 6.56 14.23 7.14
C ILE A 23 5.43 13.75 6.23
N TYR A 24 5.70 13.45 4.95
CA TYR A 24 4.67 13.00 4.00
C TYR A 24 4.08 11.65 4.42
N LEU A 25 4.94 10.72 4.86
CA LEU A 25 4.48 9.45 5.40
C LEU A 25 3.64 9.64 6.68
N ARG A 26 4.02 10.58 7.55
CA ARG A 26 3.29 10.87 8.78
C ARG A 26 1.91 11.48 8.51
N LEU A 27 1.78 12.34 7.51
CA LEU A 27 0.49 12.89 7.08
C LEU A 27 -0.43 11.80 6.56
N LEU A 28 0.07 10.90 5.70
CA LEU A 28 -0.69 9.74 5.24
C LEU A 28 -1.11 8.82 6.40
N VAL A 29 -0.22 8.61 7.38
CA VAL A 29 -0.55 7.85 8.59
C VAL A 29 -1.66 8.52 9.40
N LYS A 30 -1.63 9.84 9.58
CA LYS A 30 -2.71 10.56 10.29
C LYS A 30 -4.05 10.37 9.57
N LEU A 31 -4.07 10.50 8.24
CA LEU A 31 -5.25 10.30 7.42
C LEU A 31 -5.80 8.87 7.53
N TYR A 32 -4.96 7.85 7.33
CA TYR A 32 -5.40 6.46 7.42
C TYR A 32 -5.72 6.01 8.85
N ARG A 33 -5.17 6.67 9.87
CA ARG A 33 -5.54 6.44 11.28
C ARG A 33 -6.94 6.99 11.57
N PHE A 34 -7.30 8.14 11.00
CA PHE A 34 -8.66 8.65 11.05
C PHE A 34 -9.63 7.71 10.34
N LEU A 35 -9.34 7.34 9.08
CA LEU A 35 -10.18 6.43 8.30
C LEU A 35 -10.33 5.06 8.96
N ALA A 36 -9.24 4.42 9.41
CA ALA A 36 -9.31 3.10 10.03
C ALA A 36 -10.10 3.06 11.35
N ARG A 37 -10.25 4.21 12.02
CA ARG A 37 -11.07 4.36 13.23
C ARG A 37 -12.53 4.67 12.91
N ARG A 38 -12.78 5.54 11.93
CA ARG A 38 -14.14 6.04 11.61
C ARG A 38 -14.87 5.23 10.55
N THR A 39 -14.17 4.36 9.83
CA THR A 39 -14.76 3.44 8.84
C THR A 39 -14.68 2.00 9.33
N ASN A 40 -15.70 1.20 9.00
CA ASN A 40 -15.73 -0.23 9.31
C ASN A 40 -14.93 -1.07 8.32
N ALA A 41 -14.21 -0.45 7.39
CA ALA A 41 -13.48 -1.15 6.36
C ALA A 41 -12.15 -1.74 6.86
N LYS A 42 -11.99 -3.05 6.68
CA LYS A 42 -10.74 -3.78 7.00
C LYS A 42 -9.56 -3.29 6.15
N PHE A 43 -9.82 -2.80 4.94
CA PHE A 43 -8.81 -2.27 4.02
C PHE A 43 -7.98 -1.16 4.67
N ASN A 44 -8.61 -0.14 5.25
CA ASN A 44 -7.93 0.98 5.89
C ASN A 44 -7.05 0.52 7.07
N LYS A 45 -7.50 -0.45 7.86
CA LYS A 45 -6.71 -1.06 8.95
C LYS A 45 -5.45 -1.75 8.41
N ILE A 46 -5.55 -2.43 7.26
CA ILE A 46 -4.41 -3.09 6.61
C ILE A 46 -3.44 -2.06 6.02
N VAL A 47 -3.93 -1.03 5.33
CA VAL A 47 -3.09 0.03 4.76
C VAL A 47 -2.32 0.75 5.87
N LEU A 48 -3.00 1.14 6.96
CA LEU A 48 -2.36 1.76 8.12
C LEU A 48 -1.24 0.88 8.70
N LYS A 49 -1.50 -0.42 8.90
CA LYS A 49 -0.50 -1.38 9.38
C LYS A 49 0.69 -1.46 8.43
N ARG A 50 0.46 -1.44 7.12
CA ARG A 50 1.53 -1.47 6.11
C ARG A 50 2.35 -0.18 6.08
N LEU A 51 1.74 0.99 6.31
CA LEU A 51 2.47 2.26 6.40
C LEU A 51 3.50 2.27 7.55
N PHE A 52 3.28 1.48 8.61
CA PHE A 52 4.22 1.33 9.74
C PHE A 52 5.42 0.41 9.45
N MET A 53 5.32 -0.42 8.41
CA MET A 53 6.33 -1.44 8.12
C MET A 53 7.68 -0.82 7.71
N SER A 54 8.77 -1.51 8.00
CA SER A 54 10.11 -1.15 7.52
C SER A 54 10.19 -1.27 6.00
N LYS A 55 11.24 -0.70 5.41
CA LYS A 55 11.55 -0.85 3.98
C LYS A 55 11.75 -2.32 3.60
N SER A 56 12.44 -3.10 4.44
CA SER A 56 12.62 -4.56 4.24
C SER A 56 11.30 -5.32 4.18
N ASN A 57 10.32 -4.95 5.01
CA ASN A 57 8.99 -5.55 5.02
C ASN A 57 8.02 -4.95 3.99
N ARG A 58 8.49 -4.01 3.17
CA ARG A 58 7.78 -3.42 2.03
C ARG A 58 8.63 -3.56 0.77
N PRO A 59 8.85 -4.80 0.30
CA PRO A 59 9.67 -5.04 -0.89
C PRO A 59 9.05 -4.37 -2.12
N PRO A 60 9.87 -3.95 -3.10
CA PRO A 60 9.37 -3.41 -4.36
C PRO A 60 8.56 -4.46 -5.12
N LEU A 61 7.54 -4.01 -5.85
CA LEU A 61 6.72 -4.86 -6.71
C LEU A 61 7.01 -4.57 -8.18
N SER A 62 7.36 -5.59 -8.96
CA SER A 62 7.56 -5.45 -10.41
C SER A 62 6.24 -5.26 -11.15
N LEU A 63 6.28 -4.51 -12.26
CA LEU A 63 5.15 -4.39 -13.18
C LEU A 63 4.65 -5.75 -13.68
N SER A 64 5.56 -6.68 -13.94
CA SER A 64 5.21 -8.04 -14.39
C SER A 64 4.33 -8.80 -13.42
N ARG A 65 4.67 -8.72 -12.14
CA ARG A 65 3.87 -9.35 -11.09
C ARG A 65 2.52 -8.65 -10.93
N LEU A 66 2.49 -7.32 -11.10
CA LEU A 66 1.27 -6.53 -11.05
C LEU A 66 0.30 -6.94 -12.18
N VAL A 67 0.76 -6.95 -13.43
CA VAL A 67 -0.03 -7.33 -14.61
C VAL A 67 -0.59 -8.75 -14.45
N ARG A 68 0.24 -9.72 -14.04
CA ARG A 68 -0.23 -11.10 -13.78
C ARG A 68 -1.33 -11.18 -12.73
N LYS A 69 -1.28 -10.34 -11.69
CA LYS A 69 -2.31 -10.31 -10.63
C LYS A 69 -3.59 -9.58 -11.02
N MET A 70 -3.52 -8.68 -12.01
CA MET A 70 -4.69 -7.98 -12.56
C MET A 70 -5.39 -8.78 -13.66
N LYS A 71 -4.68 -9.65 -14.39
CA LYS A 71 -5.28 -10.60 -15.36
C LYS A 71 -6.14 -11.70 -14.72
N LEU A 72 -6.20 -11.79 -13.39
CA LEU A 72 -7.06 -12.77 -12.71
C LEU A 72 -8.53 -12.35 -12.79
N LYS A 73 -9.43 -13.33 -12.98
CA LYS A 73 -10.87 -13.12 -13.11
C LYS A 73 -11.46 -12.28 -11.97
N GLY A 74 -12.37 -11.36 -12.30
CA GLY A 74 -13.08 -10.51 -11.33
C GLY A 74 -12.28 -9.30 -10.79
N ARG A 75 -11.21 -8.91 -11.49
CA ARG A 75 -10.36 -7.75 -11.14
C ARG A 75 -10.25 -6.72 -12.26
N GLU A 76 -11.03 -6.89 -13.30
CA GLU A 76 -11.25 -5.89 -14.34
C GLU A 76 -11.73 -4.59 -13.67
N ASP A 77 -11.18 -3.47 -14.10
CA ASP A 77 -11.43 -2.10 -13.60
C ASP A 77 -11.08 -1.76 -12.15
N LYS A 78 -10.59 -2.71 -11.34
CA LYS A 78 -10.18 -2.43 -9.97
C LYS A 78 -8.90 -1.61 -9.92
N ILE A 79 -8.76 -0.81 -8.86
CA ILE A 79 -7.54 -0.06 -8.58
C ILE A 79 -6.54 -0.99 -7.89
N THR A 80 -5.34 -1.12 -8.46
CA THR A 80 -4.26 -1.86 -7.81
C THR A 80 -3.59 -0.98 -6.76
N VAL A 81 -3.55 -1.43 -5.50
CA VAL A 81 -2.96 -0.66 -4.40
C VAL A 81 -1.72 -1.35 -3.86
N VAL A 82 -0.59 -0.63 -3.87
CA VAL A 82 0.71 -1.11 -3.41
C VAL A 82 1.28 -0.14 -2.38
N VAL A 83 1.35 -0.54 -1.11
CA VAL A 83 2.04 0.25 -0.08
C VAL A 83 3.55 -0.02 -0.17
N GLY A 84 4.19 0.59 -1.17
CA GLY A 84 5.61 0.39 -1.46
C GLY A 84 6.02 1.02 -2.77
N THR A 85 7.14 0.55 -3.32
CA THR A 85 7.68 1.00 -4.61
C THR A 85 7.25 0.06 -5.72
N ILE A 86 6.84 0.59 -6.86
CA ILE A 86 6.65 -0.19 -8.09
C ILE A 86 7.85 0.03 -9.00
N THR A 87 8.43 -1.08 -9.47
CA THR A 87 9.61 -1.09 -10.33
C THR A 87 9.26 -1.56 -11.73
N ASP A 88 10.01 -1.06 -12.71
CA ASP A 88 9.88 -1.45 -14.10
C ASP A 88 10.37 -2.89 -14.31
N ASP A 89 9.85 -3.55 -15.35
CA ASP A 89 10.30 -4.86 -15.79
C ASP A 89 10.37 -4.86 -17.33
N ILE A 90 11.58 -4.80 -17.85
CA ILE A 90 11.88 -4.64 -19.28
C ILE A 90 11.43 -5.86 -20.09
N ARG A 91 11.33 -7.04 -19.45
CA ARG A 91 10.98 -8.30 -20.11
C ARG A 91 9.54 -8.37 -20.59
N ILE A 92 8.67 -7.52 -20.05
CA ILE A 92 7.30 -7.38 -20.57
C ILE A 92 7.33 -6.27 -21.59
N THR A 93 6.68 -6.48 -22.72
CA THR A 93 6.45 -5.47 -23.75
C THR A 93 5.10 -4.79 -23.50
N ASP A 94 4.04 -5.59 -23.42
CA ASP A 94 2.65 -5.12 -23.36
C ASP A 94 2.16 -4.91 -21.94
N ILE A 95 1.84 -3.65 -21.63
CA ILE A 95 1.22 -3.25 -20.37
C ILE A 95 -0.23 -2.85 -20.64
N PRO A 96 -1.21 -3.54 -20.02
CA PRO A 96 -2.62 -3.16 -20.15
C PRO A 96 -2.88 -1.82 -19.46
N LYS A 97 -4.03 -1.22 -19.74
CA LYS A 97 -4.49 0.00 -19.06
C LYS A 97 -4.73 -0.27 -17.57
N LEU A 98 -3.88 0.27 -16.70
CA LEU A 98 -3.91 0.03 -15.26
C LEU A 98 -4.25 1.29 -14.48
N LYS A 99 -5.06 1.16 -13.42
CA LYS A 99 -5.27 2.19 -12.38
C LYS A 99 -4.45 1.78 -11.15
N VAL A 100 -3.38 2.50 -10.84
CA VAL A 100 -2.39 2.09 -9.84
C VAL A 100 -2.22 3.15 -8.75
N CYS A 101 -2.27 2.72 -7.49
CA CYS A 101 -1.93 3.53 -6.32
C CYS A 101 -0.66 2.99 -5.68
N ALA A 102 0.36 3.84 -5.49
CA ALA A 102 1.57 3.46 -4.76
C ALA A 102 2.26 4.63 -4.05
N LEU A 103 3.22 4.32 -3.16
CA LEU A 103 4.02 5.34 -2.47
C LEU A 103 5.08 5.91 -3.40
N ARG A 104 5.72 5.06 -4.21
CA ARG A 104 6.75 5.47 -5.18
C ARG A 104 6.64 4.61 -6.44
N LEU A 105 6.87 5.23 -7.58
CA LEU A 105 7.08 4.54 -8.85
C LEU A 105 8.48 4.89 -9.37
N THR A 106 9.16 3.94 -10.00
CA THR A 106 10.36 4.26 -10.79
C THR A 106 9.97 5.06 -12.04
N SER A 107 10.90 5.84 -12.58
CA SER A 107 10.68 6.67 -13.79
C SER A 107 10.23 5.82 -14.98
N GLY A 108 10.92 4.72 -15.25
CA GLY A 108 10.56 3.77 -16.31
C GLY A 108 9.15 3.21 -16.14
N ALA A 109 8.79 2.77 -14.93
CA ALA A 109 7.46 2.23 -14.67
C ALA A 109 6.35 3.29 -14.84
N ARG A 110 6.62 4.52 -14.38
CA ARG A 110 5.70 5.65 -14.54
C ARG A 110 5.46 5.99 -16.02
N ALA A 111 6.52 6.10 -16.81
CA ALA A 111 6.43 6.40 -18.24
C ALA A 111 5.62 5.34 -18.99
N ARG A 112 5.88 4.06 -18.71
CA ARG A 112 5.20 2.95 -19.38
C ARG A 112 3.73 2.83 -19.01
N ILE A 113 3.36 2.99 -17.73
CA ILE A 113 1.95 2.99 -17.31
C ILE A 113 1.18 4.14 -18.00
N LEU A 114 1.77 5.34 -18.07
CA LEU A 114 1.14 6.49 -18.71
C LEU A 114 1.03 6.31 -20.23
N LYS A 115 2.06 5.75 -20.88
CA LYS A 115 2.05 5.42 -22.31
C LYS A 115 0.91 4.45 -22.67
N SER A 116 0.62 3.49 -21.80
CA SER A 116 -0.52 2.57 -21.95
C SER A 116 -1.89 3.20 -21.60
N GLY A 117 -1.97 4.52 -21.37
CA GLY A 117 -3.19 5.21 -20.97
C GLY A 117 -3.66 4.89 -19.55
N GLY A 118 -2.78 4.31 -18.72
CA GLY A 118 -3.05 4.02 -17.31
C GLY A 118 -3.06 5.27 -16.43
N LYS A 119 -3.62 5.15 -15.23
CA LYS A 119 -3.71 6.24 -14.26
C LYS A 119 -2.93 5.91 -13.00
N ILE A 120 -2.04 6.80 -12.60
CA ILE A 120 -1.29 6.70 -11.34
C ILE A 120 -1.94 7.64 -10.33
N ILE A 121 -2.21 7.14 -9.14
CA ILE A 121 -2.79 7.91 -8.04
C ILE A 121 -1.97 7.76 -6.76
N THR A 122 -2.09 8.77 -5.90
CA THR A 122 -1.52 8.76 -4.56
C THR A 122 -2.54 8.25 -3.53
N PHE A 123 -2.07 7.97 -2.32
CA PHE A 123 -2.90 7.41 -1.26
C PHE A 123 -3.94 8.41 -0.71
N ASP A 124 -3.65 9.70 -0.73
CA ASP A 124 -4.61 10.78 -0.45
C ASP A 124 -5.72 10.85 -1.51
N GLN A 125 -5.37 10.78 -2.80
CA GLN A 125 -6.37 10.71 -3.88
C GLN A 125 -7.19 9.43 -3.83
N LEU A 126 -6.59 8.30 -3.45
CA LEU A 126 -7.30 7.05 -3.26
C LEU A 126 -8.34 7.19 -2.13
N ALA A 127 -7.96 7.81 -1.01
CA ALA A 127 -8.86 8.02 0.12
C ALA A 127 -10.08 8.88 -0.24
N LEU A 128 -9.93 9.86 -1.13
CA LEU A 128 -11.05 10.66 -1.63
C LEU A 128 -11.98 9.87 -2.55
N ARG A 129 -11.43 9.00 -3.43
CA ARG A 129 -12.25 8.22 -4.38
C ARG A 129 -12.93 7.02 -3.75
N ALA A 130 -12.24 6.34 -2.83
CA ALA A 130 -12.68 5.11 -2.20
C ALA A 130 -12.27 5.12 -0.72
N PRO A 131 -13.06 5.78 0.15
CA PRO A 131 -12.75 5.88 1.58
C PRO A 131 -13.01 4.57 2.35
N LYS A 132 -13.73 3.60 1.76
CA LYS A 132 -14.00 2.27 2.33
C LYS A 132 -13.03 1.24 1.75
#